data_AF-A0A382U5W2-F1
#
_entry.id   AF-A0A382U5W2-F1
#
_cell.length_a   1.000
_cell.length_b   1.000
_cell.length_c   1.000
_cell.angle_alpha   90.00
_cell.angle_beta   90.00
_cell.angle_gamma   90.00
#
_symmetry.space_group_name_H-M   'P 1'
#
loop_
_entity.id
_entity.type
_entity.pdbx_description
1 polymer ?
#
loop_
_entity_poly.entity_id
_entity_poly.type
_entity_poly.pdbx_seq_one_letter_code
_entity_poly.pdbx_strand_id
1 'polypeptide(L)'
;MRSKCQSIVITLFLVSPLSGHAYDCEIAAFEQLATDSPYGVMLTSAGVVDETGGYCRLEGVIANDDGQSQIRFQLRFPDETAWNGRFLVSGNGGTAGLFQGENRVQAALELGYATGQTDTGHTRDGPEDWVMKELKSGVIVPNYVAID
;
A
#
# COMPACT_ATOMS: atom_id res chain seq x y z
N MET A 1 9.13 -66.73 -25.68
CA MET A 1 8.72 -65.72 -26.69
C MET A 1 7.37 -65.17 -26.24
N ARG A 2 7.10 -63.90 -25.96
CA ARG A 2 7.81 -62.62 -25.93
C ARG A 2 7.16 -61.80 -24.80
N SER A 3 7.97 -61.20 -23.94
CA SER A 3 7.54 -60.31 -22.85
C SER A 3 7.14 -58.96 -23.45
N LYS A 4 5.97 -58.40 -23.10
CA LYS A 4 5.61 -57.03 -23.45
C LYS A 4 6.02 -56.11 -22.30
N CYS A 5 7.16 -55.45 -22.46
CA CYS A 5 7.54 -54.27 -21.69
C CYS A 5 6.60 -53.14 -22.08
N GLN A 6 5.80 -52.64 -21.14
CA GLN A 6 5.01 -51.43 -21.34
C GLN A 6 5.59 -50.36 -20.41
N SER A 7 6.24 -49.37 -21.02
CA SER A 7 7.00 -48.31 -20.35
C SER A 7 6.10 -47.49 -19.42
N ILE A 8 6.45 -47.48 -18.13
CA ILE A 8 5.91 -46.55 -17.15
C ILE A 8 6.59 -45.19 -17.41
N VAL A 9 5.83 -44.23 -17.96
CA VAL A 9 6.27 -42.84 -18.06
C VAL A 9 6.02 -42.20 -16.70
N ILE A 10 7.05 -42.17 -15.87
CA ILE A 10 7.04 -41.40 -14.62
C ILE A 10 7.28 -39.94 -15.01
N THR A 11 6.21 -39.17 -15.12
CA THR A 11 6.30 -37.71 -15.23
C THR A 11 6.80 -37.19 -13.89
N LEU A 12 8.10 -36.92 -13.83
CA LEU A 12 8.74 -36.27 -12.69
C LEU A 12 8.18 -34.84 -12.61
N PHE A 13 7.22 -34.61 -11.73
CA PHE A 13 6.90 -33.24 -11.29
C PHE A 13 8.16 -32.72 -10.61
N LEU A 14 8.89 -31.86 -11.33
CA LEU A 14 9.86 -30.98 -10.72
C LEU A 14 9.07 -30.10 -9.75
N VAL A 15 9.06 -30.48 -8.48
CA VAL A 15 8.71 -29.58 -7.40
C VAL A 15 9.79 -28.50 -7.46
N SER A 16 9.46 -27.37 -8.06
CA SER A 16 10.29 -26.18 -7.99
C SER A 16 10.60 -25.97 -6.51
N PRO A 17 11.88 -25.89 -6.11
CA PRO A 17 12.18 -25.46 -4.76
C PRO A 17 11.49 -24.10 -4.60
N LEU A 18 10.60 -23.99 -3.61
CA LEU A 18 10.16 -22.69 -3.12
C LEU A 18 11.45 -21.92 -2.84
N SER A 19 11.77 -20.96 -3.72
CA SER A 19 12.82 -19.99 -3.49
C SER A 19 12.53 -19.39 -2.12
N GLY A 20 13.37 -19.67 -1.15
CA GLY A 20 13.13 -19.26 0.22
C GLY A 20 13.04 -17.75 0.29
N HIS A 21 11.95 -17.25 0.89
CA HIS A 21 11.82 -16.00 1.66
C HIS A 21 12.66 -14.80 1.19
N ALA A 22 12.87 -14.63 -0.12
CA ALA A 22 13.19 -13.33 -0.67
C ALA A 22 11.90 -12.56 -0.49
N TYR A 23 11.89 -11.65 0.49
CA TYR A 23 10.84 -10.70 0.83
C TYR A 23 9.70 -10.72 -0.18
N ASP A 24 8.52 -11.22 0.22
CA ASP A 24 7.30 -11.24 -0.60
C ASP A 24 6.79 -9.80 -0.87
N CYS A 25 7.67 -8.90 -1.26
CA CYS A 25 7.41 -7.51 -1.53
C CYS A 25 7.00 -7.31 -2.98
N GLU A 26 5.98 -8.08 -3.35
CA GLU A 26 5.37 -8.08 -4.66
C GLU A 26 3.86 -7.94 -4.48
N ILE A 27 3.15 -7.36 -5.44
CA ILE A 27 1.69 -7.17 -5.34
C ILE A 27 0.97 -8.50 -5.06
N ALA A 28 1.43 -9.60 -5.66
CA ALA A 28 0.85 -10.93 -5.51
C ALA A 28 0.76 -11.39 -4.04
N ALA A 29 1.68 -10.95 -3.19
CA ALA A 29 1.68 -11.29 -1.77
C ALA A 29 0.53 -10.63 -0.98
N PHE A 30 0.01 -9.50 -1.49
CA PHE A 30 -1.02 -8.70 -0.85
C PHE A 30 -2.36 -8.73 -1.59
N GLU A 31 -2.42 -9.34 -2.76
CA GLU A 31 -3.57 -9.31 -3.67
C GLU A 31 -4.84 -9.88 -3.04
N GLN A 32 -4.71 -10.98 -2.28
CA GLN A 32 -5.85 -11.55 -1.57
C GLN A 32 -6.39 -10.61 -0.50
N LEU A 33 -5.51 -9.96 0.27
CA LEU A 33 -5.91 -8.98 1.29
C LEU A 33 -6.63 -7.77 0.67
N ALA A 34 -6.16 -7.30 -0.48
CA ALA A 34 -6.81 -6.22 -1.22
C ALA A 34 -8.20 -6.65 -1.72
N THR A 35 -8.32 -7.86 -2.27
CA THR A 35 -9.59 -8.41 -2.80
C THR A 35 -10.63 -8.63 -1.70
N ASP A 36 -10.20 -9.08 -0.52
CA ASP A 36 -11.09 -9.33 0.62
C ASP A 36 -11.54 -8.03 1.33
N SER A 37 -10.94 -6.88 0.98
CA SER A 37 -11.28 -5.59 1.58
C SER A 37 -12.65 -5.08 1.11
N PRO A 38 -13.55 -4.66 2.02
CA PRO A 38 -14.81 -4.04 1.66
C PRO A 38 -14.68 -2.59 1.18
N TYR A 39 -13.47 -2.03 1.13
CA TYR A 39 -13.22 -0.59 0.91
C TYR A 39 -12.58 -0.25 -0.45
N GLY A 40 -12.75 -1.08 -1.48
CA GLY A 40 -12.28 -0.75 -2.83
C GLY A 40 -10.75 -0.53 -2.90
N VAL A 41 -9.97 -1.45 -2.33
CA VAL A 41 -8.50 -1.36 -2.30
C VAL A 41 -7.92 -1.81 -3.64
N MET A 42 -7.08 -0.97 -4.23
CA MET A 42 -6.30 -1.28 -5.43
C MET A 42 -4.81 -1.09 -5.13
N LEU A 43 -4.01 -2.13 -5.33
CA LEU A 43 -2.55 -2.07 -5.16
C LEU A 43 -1.90 -1.52 -6.42
N THR A 44 -0.96 -0.59 -6.28
CA THR A 44 -0.30 0.08 -7.41
C THR A 44 1.17 -0.28 -7.54
N SER A 45 1.85 -0.52 -6.42
CA SER A 45 3.26 -0.92 -6.43
C SER A 45 3.62 -1.71 -5.18
N ALA A 46 4.55 -2.64 -5.31
CA ALA A 46 5.24 -3.27 -4.20
C ALA A 46 6.71 -3.46 -4.60
N GLY A 47 7.64 -3.19 -3.68
CA GLY A 47 9.05 -3.40 -3.94
C GLY A 47 9.95 -3.13 -2.74
N VAL A 48 11.08 -3.82 -2.71
CA VAL A 48 12.12 -3.61 -1.70
C VAL A 48 12.80 -2.26 -1.94
N VAL A 49 13.03 -1.52 -0.85
CA VAL A 49 13.78 -0.27 -0.84
C VAL A 49 15.06 -0.50 -0.04
N ASP A 50 16.21 -0.41 -0.71
CA ASP A 50 17.55 -0.61 -0.14
C ASP A 50 18.08 0.65 0.58
N GLU A 51 17.28 1.21 1.48
CA GLU A 51 17.65 2.34 2.34
C GLU A 51 17.66 1.90 3.81
N THR A 52 18.64 2.40 4.59
CA THR A 52 18.78 2.28 6.06
C THR A 52 17.98 1.12 6.69
N GLY A 53 18.51 -0.10 6.55
CA GLY A 53 17.92 -1.31 7.13
C GLY A 53 17.08 -2.17 6.18
N GLY A 54 16.75 -1.68 4.98
CA GLY A 54 15.96 -2.41 4.00
C GLY A 54 14.49 -2.53 4.44
N TYR A 55 13.55 -2.23 3.55
CA TYR A 55 12.13 -2.45 3.85
C TYR A 55 11.33 -2.75 2.58
N CYS A 56 10.22 -3.46 2.75
CA CYS A 56 9.22 -3.60 1.71
C CYS A 56 8.32 -2.36 1.68
N ARG A 57 8.21 -1.69 0.54
CA ARG A 57 7.23 -0.62 0.31
C ARG A 57 6.06 -1.15 -0.50
N LEU A 58 4.84 -0.97 0.00
CA LEU A 58 3.59 -1.25 -0.69
C LEU A 58 2.79 0.04 -0.85
N GLU A 59 2.30 0.31 -2.05
CA GLU A 59 1.46 1.48 -2.35
C GLU A 59 0.14 1.05 -2.97
N GLY A 60 -0.88 1.86 -2.76
CA GLY A 60 -2.18 1.64 -3.37
C GLY A 60 -3.14 2.80 -3.18
N VAL A 61 -4.38 2.55 -3.56
CA VAL A 61 -5.51 3.47 -3.48
C VAL A 61 -6.68 2.78 -2.81
N ILE A 62 -7.34 3.50 -1.89
CA ILE A 62 -8.66 3.16 -1.36
C ILE A 62 -9.65 4.05 -2.08
N ALA A 63 -10.61 3.48 -2.80
CA ALA A 63 -11.61 4.22 -3.55
C ALA A 63 -13.03 3.88 -3.09
N ASN A 64 -13.92 4.87 -3.10
CA ASN A 64 -15.36 4.63 -2.97
C ASN A 64 -15.95 4.06 -4.28
N ASP A 65 -17.20 3.61 -4.23
CA ASP A 65 -17.86 2.89 -5.34
C ASP A 65 -17.91 3.69 -6.66
N ASP A 66 -18.03 5.02 -6.61
CA ASP A 66 -18.05 5.88 -7.79
C ASP A 66 -16.67 6.41 -8.20
N GLY A 67 -15.63 6.09 -7.44
CA GLY A 67 -14.24 6.47 -7.68
C GLY A 67 -13.94 7.97 -7.56
N GLN A 68 -14.88 8.79 -7.08
CA GLN A 68 -14.68 10.22 -6.89
C GLN A 68 -13.79 10.53 -5.68
N SER A 69 -13.83 9.68 -4.65
CA SER A 69 -12.92 9.75 -3.51
C SER A 69 -11.84 8.69 -3.64
N GLN A 70 -10.58 9.14 -3.66
CA GLN A 70 -9.42 8.26 -3.78
C GLN A 70 -8.38 8.67 -2.73
N ILE A 71 -8.10 7.77 -1.81
CA ILE A 71 -7.06 7.95 -0.79
C ILE A 71 -5.86 7.13 -1.21
N ARG A 72 -4.74 7.79 -1.53
CA ARG A 72 -3.49 7.07 -1.74
C ARG A 72 -2.92 6.69 -0.39
N PHE A 73 -2.41 5.47 -0.29
CA PHE A 73 -1.72 4.99 0.90
C PHE A 73 -0.36 4.43 0.55
N GLN A 74 0.51 4.44 1.55
CA GLN A 74 1.82 3.83 1.51
C GLN A 74 2.07 3.08 2.81
N LEU A 75 2.38 1.79 2.71
CA LEU A 75 2.81 0.95 3.81
C LEU A 75 4.28 0.61 3.65
N ARG A 76 5.01 0.55 4.76
CA ARG A 76 6.39 0.05 4.79
C ARG A 76 6.52 -1.02 5.85
N PHE A 77 7.01 -2.18 5.45
CA PHE A 77 7.22 -3.33 6.32
C PHE A 77 8.72 -3.55 6.48
N PRO A 78 9.27 -3.47 7.70
CA PRO A 78 10.63 -3.93 7.94
C PRO A 78 10.69 -5.44 7.71
N ASP A 79 11.90 -5.96 7.56
CA ASP A 79 12.16 -7.39 7.52
C ASP A 79 11.51 -8.12 8.70
N GLU A 80 11.07 -9.36 8.49
CA GLU A 80 10.41 -10.16 9.54
C GLU A 80 11.27 -10.27 10.80
N THR A 81 12.60 -10.41 10.64
CA THR A 81 13.56 -10.49 11.75
C THR A 81 13.78 -9.16 12.46
N ALA A 82 13.48 -8.04 11.81
CA ALA A 82 13.56 -6.69 12.36
C ALA A 82 12.21 -6.17 12.89
N TRP A 83 11.10 -6.81 12.51
CA TRP A 83 9.77 -6.40 12.93
C TRP A 83 9.55 -6.64 14.42
N ASN A 84 9.16 -5.59 15.13
CA ASN A 84 8.93 -5.60 16.57
C ASN A 84 7.48 -5.93 16.96
N GLY A 85 6.65 -6.36 16.00
CA GLY A 85 5.24 -6.69 16.22
C GLY A 85 4.30 -5.49 16.31
N ARG A 86 4.76 -4.27 16.02
CA ARG A 86 3.96 -3.04 16.14
C ARG A 86 3.77 -2.35 14.79
N PHE A 87 2.64 -1.64 14.70
CA PHE A 87 2.26 -0.83 13.56
C PHE A 87 2.11 0.64 13.98
N LEU A 88 2.61 1.56 13.17
CA LEU A 88 2.54 3.00 13.39
C LEU A 88 2.00 3.70 12.16
N VAL A 89 0.99 4.56 12.33
CA VAL A 89 0.49 5.42 11.25
C VAL A 89 1.03 6.84 11.46
N SER A 90 1.68 7.39 10.44
CA SER A 90 2.04 8.80 10.42
C SER A 90 0.84 9.63 9.99
N GLY A 91 0.52 10.66 10.78
CA GLY A 91 -0.51 11.63 10.45
C GLY A 91 0.01 12.75 9.53
N ASN A 92 -0.92 13.55 9.04
CA ASN A 92 -0.65 14.73 8.22
C ASN A 92 -1.00 16.01 9.02
N GLY A 93 -0.53 17.16 8.56
CA GLY A 93 -0.91 18.47 9.07
C GLY A 93 -1.22 19.48 7.95
N GLY A 94 -1.82 20.61 8.32
CA GLY A 94 -2.30 21.61 7.37
C GLY A 94 -3.44 21.08 6.50
N THR A 95 -3.47 21.47 5.22
CA THR A 95 -4.41 20.93 4.22
C THR A 95 -3.92 19.62 3.60
N ALA A 96 -2.83 19.02 4.08
CA ALA A 96 -2.32 17.71 3.66
C ALA A 96 -2.17 17.56 2.12
N GLY A 97 -2.65 16.47 1.53
CA GLY A 97 -2.56 16.22 0.09
C GLY A 97 -1.25 15.57 -0.41
N LEU A 98 -0.43 15.08 0.52
CA LEU A 98 0.81 14.33 0.27
C LEU A 98 1.14 13.43 1.46
N PHE A 99 2.00 12.42 1.25
CA PHE A 99 2.58 11.65 2.36
C PHE A 99 3.51 12.52 3.19
N GLN A 100 3.27 12.61 4.51
CA GLN A 100 4.04 13.47 5.41
C GLN A 100 4.74 12.69 6.52
N GLY A 101 5.84 13.24 7.02
CA GLY A 101 6.56 12.72 8.17
C GLY A 101 7.63 11.70 7.87
N GLU A 102 8.27 11.75 6.68
CA GLU A 102 9.27 10.77 6.24
C GLU A 102 10.36 10.49 7.29
N ASN A 103 10.96 11.52 7.90
CA ASN A 103 11.97 11.34 8.94
C ASN A 103 11.46 10.54 10.16
N ARG A 104 10.18 10.70 10.52
CA ARG A 104 9.56 9.96 11.64
C ARG A 104 9.24 8.52 11.23
N VAL A 105 8.83 8.33 9.98
CA VAL A 105 8.60 6.99 9.41
C VAL A 105 9.92 6.22 9.35
N GLN A 106 10.99 6.85 8.88
CA GLN A 106 12.32 6.24 8.86
C GLN A 106 12.80 5.85 10.27
N ALA A 107 12.68 6.75 11.24
CA ALA A 107 13.01 6.43 12.63
C ALA A 107 12.14 5.30 13.21
N ALA A 108 10.86 5.21 12.81
CA ALA A 108 9.99 4.12 13.24
C ALA A 108 10.40 2.77 12.61
N LEU A 109 10.81 2.76 11.34
CA LEU A 109 11.34 1.57 10.69
C LEU A 109 12.63 1.07 11.35
N GLU A 110 13.54 1.98 11.70
CA GLU A 110 14.77 1.65 12.45
C GLU A 110 14.49 1.05 13.84
N LEU A 111 13.36 1.41 14.44
CA LEU A 111 12.87 0.84 15.69
C LEU A 111 12.06 -0.47 15.49
N GLY A 112 11.92 -0.94 14.26
CA GLY A 112 11.24 -2.18 13.89
C GLY A 112 9.73 -2.08 13.72
N TYR A 113 9.15 -0.88 13.58
CA TYR A 113 7.72 -0.73 13.32
C TYR A 113 7.40 -0.99 11.85
N ALA A 114 6.29 -1.69 11.57
CA ALA A 114 5.61 -1.51 10.29
C ALA A 114 4.93 -0.14 10.29
N THR A 115 4.92 0.56 9.16
CA THR A 115 4.41 1.94 9.09
C THR A 115 3.37 2.14 7.99
N GLY A 116 2.48 3.13 8.18
CA GLY A 116 1.50 3.55 7.19
C GLY A 116 1.37 5.06 7.07
N GLN A 117 1.06 5.54 5.87
CA GLN A 117 0.78 6.93 5.52
C GLN A 117 -0.39 7.00 4.54
N THR A 118 -1.10 8.14 4.54
CA THR A 118 -2.03 8.50 3.46
C THR A 118 -1.78 9.93 2.98
N ASP A 119 -2.32 10.29 1.83
CA ASP A 119 -2.38 11.67 1.35
C ASP A 119 -3.65 12.41 1.79
N THR A 120 -4.49 11.76 2.62
CA THR A 120 -5.79 12.23 3.12
C THR A 120 -6.91 12.38 2.08
N GLY A 121 -6.75 11.86 0.87
CA GLY A 121 -7.83 11.78 -0.12
C GLY A 121 -7.79 12.82 -1.24
N HIS A 122 -6.70 13.58 -1.35
CA HIS A 122 -6.49 14.57 -2.41
C HIS A 122 -5.01 14.83 -2.66
N THR A 123 -4.70 15.61 -3.69
CA THR A 123 -3.34 16.06 -3.99
C THR A 123 -3.15 17.50 -3.55
N ARG A 124 -1.98 17.82 -2.98
CA ARG A 124 -1.66 19.20 -2.51
C ARG A 124 -1.83 20.26 -3.60
N ASP A 125 -1.45 19.93 -4.83
CA ASP A 125 -1.49 20.89 -5.95
C ASP A 125 -2.84 20.84 -6.71
N GLY A 126 -3.85 20.20 -6.12
CA GLY A 126 -5.20 20.10 -6.67
C GLY A 126 -6.11 21.26 -6.26
N PRO A 127 -7.35 21.30 -6.78
CA PRO A 127 -8.34 22.29 -6.36
C PRO A 127 -8.63 22.17 -4.86
N GLU A 128 -8.67 23.31 -4.17
CA GLU A 128 -8.99 23.41 -2.73
C GLU A 128 -10.48 23.69 -2.48
N ASP A 129 -11.34 23.44 -3.47
CA ASP A 129 -12.78 23.70 -3.38
C ASP A 129 -13.48 22.85 -2.32
N TRP A 130 -12.88 21.73 -1.93
CA TRP A 130 -13.30 20.91 -0.80
C TRP A 130 -13.20 21.63 0.56
N VAL A 131 -12.28 22.60 0.72
CA VAL A 131 -12.08 23.35 1.97
C VAL A 131 -12.53 24.81 1.84
N MET A 132 -12.30 25.44 0.69
CA MET A 132 -12.59 26.85 0.43
C MET A 132 -13.23 27.03 -0.94
N LYS A 133 -14.36 27.73 -1.04
CA LYS A 133 -15.03 28.01 -2.33
C LYS A 133 -15.13 29.50 -2.63
N GLU A 134 -15.06 29.85 -3.91
CA GLU A 134 -15.31 31.21 -4.39
C GLU A 134 -16.79 31.37 -4.78
N LEU A 135 -17.45 32.38 -4.19
CA LEU A 135 -18.82 32.75 -4.56
C LEU A 135 -18.82 33.51 -5.90
N LYS A 136 -19.99 33.59 -6.55
CA LYS A 136 -20.16 34.41 -7.78
C LYS A 136 -19.76 35.89 -7.61
N SER A 137 -19.74 36.38 -6.37
CA SER A 137 -19.27 37.73 -6.00
C SER A 137 -17.75 37.88 -5.97
N GLY A 138 -16.98 36.80 -6.16
CA GLY A 138 -15.52 36.76 -5.99
C GLY A 138 -15.05 36.59 -4.55
N VAL A 139 -15.97 36.40 -3.59
CA VAL A 139 -15.63 36.22 -2.18
C VAL A 139 -15.31 34.76 -1.89
N ILE A 140 -14.14 34.50 -1.30
CA ILE A 140 -13.73 33.17 -0.84
C ILE A 140 -14.28 32.91 0.56
N VAL A 141 -14.97 31.78 0.74
CA VAL A 141 -15.58 31.35 2.00
C VAL A 141 -15.25 29.89 2.28
N PRO A 142 -15.27 29.42 3.55
CA PRO A 142 -15.15 27.99 3.84
C PRO A 142 -16.22 27.20 3.11
N ASN A 143 -15.83 26.07 2.52
CA ASN A 143 -16.79 25.16 1.93
C ASN A 143 -17.37 24.24 3.01
N TYR A 144 -18.43 24.72 3.66
CA TYR A 144 -19.22 23.89 4.56
C TYR A 144 -20.00 22.87 3.75
N VAL A 145 -19.43 21.67 3.58
CA VAL A 145 -20.19 20.47 3.22
C VAL A 145 -20.79 19.96 4.53
N ALA A 146 -22.11 20.05 4.68
CA ALA A 146 -22.78 19.31 5.73
C ALA A 146 -22.67 17.82 5.37
N ILE A 147 -22.12 17.02 6.28
CA ILE A 147 -22.31 15.57 6.22
C ILE A 147 -23.68 15.35 6.86
N ASP A 148 -24.69 15.17 6.01
CA ASP A 148 -26.06 14.82 6.41
C ASP A 148 -26.10 13.43 7.05
#